data_AF-A0A7E5VN60-F1
#
_entry.id   AF-A0A7E5VN60-F1
#
_cell.length_a   1.000
_cell.length_b   1.000
_cell.length_c   1.000
_cell.angle_alpha   90.00
_cell.angle_beta   90.00
_cell.angle_gamma   90.00
#
_symmetry.space_group_name_H-M   'P 1'
#
loop_
_entity.id
_entity.type
_entity.pdbx_description
1 polymer ?
#
loop_
_entity_poly.entity_id
_entity_poly.type
_entity_poly.pdbx_seq_one_letter_code
_entity_poly.pdbx_strand_id
1 'polypeptide(L)'
;MSDFVLNDSDTEVDSDEELQEAFAKGLLKPGLNEEIEKIEKHYANNVTELKAKLKDFQLKLPWIETLDLVTTVAPMAPDVAMQMQETAQRRKNLKENSKGQQTYDAAQDPVLNEFKRENLIHRQAQAAVLEGIKKLKDLGIPTRRPDDYFAEMAKTDEHMQKVRKNLMAKQAAQARTEKVRQLRDQKKIAKRVQTDARLKQAADKKEMLEQLKRVRKGKSSDLGFLDDNKGSNKGNNNKGKGPHNKVNKRRAMKNEKFGFGGKKKGSKLNTRDSSNTYEGFNGASTKKPNNFKTKSFKVNNKKHQKNPRPGKSKRKNAKR
;
A
#
# COMPACT_ATOMS: atom_id res chain seq x y z
N MET A 1 -84.28 60.89 32.96
CA MET A 1 -84.91 59.56 33.05
C MET A 1 -84.42 58.80 31.84
N SER A 2 -83.70 57.69 31.89
CA SER A 2 -83.50 56.68 32.93
C SER A 2 -82.39 55.74 32.42
N ASP A 3 -81.51 55.34 33.33
CA ASP A 3 -80.56 54.21 33.34
C ASP A 3 -80.19 53.48 32.04
N PHE A 4 -78.89 53.52 31.72
CA PHE A 4 -78.20 52.39 31.12
C PHE A 4 -76.81 52.25 31.77
N VAL A 5 -76.70 51.28 32.68
CA VAL A 5 -75.50 50.98 33.46
C VAL A 5 -74.50 50.21 32.60
N LEU A 6 -73.25 50.68 32.59
CA LEU A 6 -72.06 49.96 32.09
C LEU A 6 -71.83 48.69 32.91
N ASN A 7 -71.75 47.52 32.25
CA ASN A 7 -70.90 46.42 32.72
C ASN A 7 -70.63 45.38 31.61
N ASP A 8 -69.87 45.75 30.57
CA ASP A 8 -69.14 44.76 29.77
C ASP A 8 -67.72 44.68 30.33
N SER A 9 -67.55 43.84 31.36
CA SER A 9 -66.23 43.27 31.61
C SER A 9 -66.04 42.20 30.54
N ASP A 10 -65.33 42.56 29.47
CA ASP A 10 -64.71 41.60 28.55
C ASP A 10 -63.79 40.70 29.38
N THR A 11 -64.36 39.60 29.85
CA THR A 11 -63.61 38.43 30.28
C THR A 11 -63.24 37.73 28.99
N GLU A 12 -62.07 38.07 28.45
CA GLU A 12 -61.36 37.17 27.54
C GLU A 12 -61.16 35.86 28.31
N VAL A 13 -62.14 34.96 28.19
CA VAL A 13 -62.05 33.61 28.74
C VAL A 13 -60.90 32.96 27.99
N ASP A 14 -59.77 32.80 28.67
CA ASP A 14 -58.55 32.22 28.14
C ASP A 14 -58.89 30.80 27.65
N SER A 15 -59.15 30.69 26.35
CA SER A 15 -59.46 29.43 25.66
C SER A 15 -58.43 28.32 25.94
N ASP A 16 -57.23 28.68 26.37
CA ASP A 16 -56.17 27.77 26.78
C ASP A 16 -56.39 27.16 28.18
N GLU A 17 -56.99 27.91 29.11
CA GLU A 17 -57.32 27.42 30.47
C GLU A 17 -58.47 26.42 30.41
N GLU A 18 -59.49 26.67 29.58
CA GLU A 18 -60.57 25.71 29.32
C GLU A 18 -60.06 24.41 28.67
N LEU A 19 -59.09 24.50 27.76
CA LEU A 19 -58.45 23.35 27.13
C LEU A 19 -57.63 22.53 28.13
N GLN A 20 -56.91 23.19 29.03
CA GLN A 20 -56.15 22.52 30.10
C GLN A 20 -57.09 21.84 31.11
N GLU A 21 -58.19 22.49 31.48
CA GLU A 21 -59.20 21.88 32.34
C GLU A 21 -59.90 20.69 31.66
N ALA A 22 -60.21 20.77 30.38
CA ALA A 22 -60.81 19.67 29.62
C ALA A 22 -59.85 18.48 29.47
N PHE A 23 -58.54 18.73 29.38
CA PHE A 23 -57.50 17.70 29.44
C PHE A 23 -57.39 17.08 30.84
N ALA A 24 -57.40 17.91 31.90
CA ALA A 24 -57.34 17.46 33.29
C ALA A 24 -58.59 16.69 33.74
N LYS A 25 -59.77 17.08 33.23
CA LYS A 25 -61.06 16.38 33.41
C LYS A 25 -61.15 15.11 32.55
N GLY A 26 -60.15 14.82 31.70
CA GLY A 26 -60.08 13.60 30.88
C GLY A 26 -61.00 13.58 29.66
N LEU A 27 -61.59 14.73 29.29
CA LEU A 27 -62.45 14.87 28.11
C LEU A 27 -61.63 14.92 26.81
N LEU A 28 -60.38 15.42 26.89
CA LEU A 28 -59.41 15.42 25.79
C LEU A 28 -58.35 14.35 26.02
N LYS A 29 -58.22 13.39 25.10
CA LYS A 29 -57.15 12.38 25.15
C LYS A 29 -55.85 12.96 24.58
N PRO A 30 -54.67 12.69 25.17
CA PRO A 30 -53.39 13.18 24.66
C PRO A 30 -53.07 12.58 23.29
N GLY A 31 -53.37 13.34 22.24
CA GLY A 31 -53.01 13.01 20.87
C GLY A 31 -53.83 11.87 20.29
N LEU A 32 -54.35 12.10 19.08
CA LEU A 32 -54.79 11.05 18.16
C LEU A 32 -53.56 10.23 17.72
N ASN A 33 -53.03 9.41 18.62
CA ASN A 33 -52.14 8.33 18.24
C ASN A 33 -53.06 7.16 17.89
N GLU A 34 -53.35 6.99 16.59
CA GLU A 34 -53.83 5.70 16.11
C GLU A 34 -52.77 4.67 16.49
N GLU A 35 -53.12 3.77 17.42
CA GLU A 35 -52.37 2.53 17.58
C GLU A 35 -52.52 1.79 16.25
N ILE A 36 -51.59 2.00 15.33
CA ILE A 36 -51.47 1.14 14.15
C ILE A 36 -51.20 -0.23 14.75
N GLU A 37 -52.22 -1.09 14.77
CA GLU A 37 -52.10 -2.48 15.16
C GLU A 37 -50.87 -3.01 14.43
N LYS A 38 -49.87 -3.48 15.17
CA LYS A 38 -48.67 -4.06 14.57
C LYS A 38 -49.18 -5.25 13.76
N ILE A 39 -49.37 -5.06 12.45
CA ILE A 39 -49.75 -6.13 11.54
C ILE A 39 -48.61 -7.13 11.61
N GLU A 40 -48.78 -8.17 12.42
CA GLU A 40 -47.84 -9.27 12.52
C GLU A 40 -47.86 -9.96 11.15
N LYS A 41 -46.84 -9.65 10.33
CA LYS A 41 -46.70 -10.26 9.02
C LYS A 41 -46.51 -11.75 9.20
N HIS A 42 -47.57 -12.52 8.96
CA HIS A 42 -47.49 -13.97 8.95
C HIS A 42 -46.84 -14.43 7.65
N TYR A 43 -45.56 -14.80 7.73
CA TYR A 43 -44.81 -15.33 6.59
C TYR A 43 -45.14 -16.82 6.39
N ALA A 44 -46.16 -17.12 5.59
CA ALA A 44 -46.44 -18.49 5.16
C ALA A 44 -45.57 -18.85 3.94
N ASN A 45 -44.77 -19.91 4.04
CA ASN A 45 -44.03 -20.46 2.89
C ASN A 45 -44.94 -21.32 2.01
N ASN A 46 -45.75 -20.67 1.17
CA ASN A 46 -46.65 -21.38 0.26
C ASN A 46 -45.95 -21.80 -1.04
N VAL A 47 -45.32 -22.98 -1.01
CA VAL A 47 -44.53 -23.51 -2.13
C VAL A 47 -45.39 -23.80 -3.38
N THR A 48 -46.67 -24.14 -3.24
CA THR A 48 -47.53 -24.47 -4.38
C THR A 48 -47.86 -23.24 -5.22
N GLU A 49 -48.22 -22.13 -4.56
CA GLU A 49 -48.45 -20.84 -5.20
C GLU A 49 -47.18 -20.26 -5.81
N LEU A 50 -46.04 -20.37 -5.13
CA LEU A 50 -44.74 -19.94 -5.69
C LEU A 50 -44.41 -20.67 -6.99
N LYS A 51 -44.67 -21.99 -7.05
CA LYS A 51 -44.48 -22.77 -8.27
C LYS A 51 -45.49 -22.41 -9.36
N ALA A 52 -46.73 -22.09 -8.99
CA ALA A 52 -47.74 -21.62 -9.95
C ALA A 52 -47.30 -20.28 -10.57
N LYS A 53 -46.90 -19.32 -9.74
CA LYS A 53 -46.38 -18.02 -10.21
C LYS A 53 -45.09 -18.11 -11.01
N LEU A 54 -44.20 -19.05 -10.66
CA LEU A 54 -43.01 -19.33 -11.47
C LEU A 54 -43.42 -19.71 -12.90
N LYS A 55 -44.40 -20.59 -13.07
CA LYS A 55 -44.89 -20.99 -14.40
C LYS A 55 -45.51 -19.82 -15.17
N ASP A 56 -46.22 -18.91 -14.49
CA ASP A 56 -46.83 -17.74 -15.11
C ASP A 56 -45.77 -16.80 -15.73
N PHE A 57 -44.63 -16.60 -15.05
CA PHE A 57 -43.55 -15.71 -15.51
C PHE A 57 -42.43 -16.42 -16.30
N GLN A 58 -42.45 -17.75 -16.36
CA GLN A 58 -41.39 -18.51 -17.03
C GLN A 58 -41.48 -18.33 -18.55
N LEU A 59 -40.51 -17.59 -19.10
CA LEU A 59 -40.35 -17.44 -20.54
C LEU A 59 -39.68 -18.69 -21.13
N LYS A 60 -40.26 -19.24 -22.21
CA LYS A 60 -39.71 -20.40 -22.95
C LYS A 60 -38.87 -19.92 -24.14
N LEU A 61 -37.75 -19.26 -23.84
CA LEU A 61 -36.83 -18.73 -24.85
C LEU A 61 -35.63 -19.66 -25.06
N PRO A 62 -35.04 -19.69 -26.27
CA PRO A 62 -33.77 -20.38 -26.47
C PRO A 62 -32.68 -19.74 -25.60
N TRP A 63 -31.74 -20.55 -25.13
CA TRP A 63 -30.70 -20.10 -24.20
C TRP A 63 -29.90 -18.89 -24.69
N ILE A 64 -29.77 -18.70 -26.00
CA ILE A 64 -29.04 -17.57 -26.59
C ILE A 64 -29.66 -16.20 -26.27
N GLU A 65 -30.98 -16.14 -26.02
CA GLU A 65 -31.68 -14.89 -25.72
C GLU A 65 -31.57 -14.51 -24.24
N THR A 66 -31.40 -15.50 -23.36
CA THR A 66 -31.26 -15.25 -21.92
C THR A 66 -29.79 -15.13 -21.50
N LEU A 67 -28.89 -15.93 -22.12
CA LEU A 67 -27.47 -16.04 -21.77
C LEU A 67 -27.21 -16.39 -20.29
N ASP A 68 -28.24 -16.86 -19.58
CA ASP A 68 -28.18 -17.15 -18.17
C ASP A 68 -27.46 -18.46 -17.91
N LEU A 69 -26.59 -18.48 -16.89
CA LEU A 69 -25.85 -19.66 -16.47
C LEU A 69 -25.89 -19.79 -14.96
N VAL A 70 -26.37 -20.94 -14.49
CA VAL A 70 -26.33 -21.33 -13.09
C VAL A 70 -25.13 -22.25 -12.91
N THR A 71 -24.04 -21.72 -12.35
CA THR A 71 -22.79 -22.47 -12.19
C THR A 71 -22.39 -22.60 -10.73
N THR A 72 -21.77 -23.75 -10.44
CA THR A 72 -21.01 -23.97 -9.21
C THR A 72 -19.61 -23.39 -9.34
N VAL A 73 -18.88 -23.27 -8.22
CA VAL A 73 -17.50 -22.77 -8.22
C VAL A 73 -16.58 -23.60 -9.13
N ALA A 74 -15.76 -22.94 -9.94
CA ALA A 74 -14.77 -23.62 -10.78
C ALA A 74 -13.81 -24.46 -9.92
N PRO A 75 -13.48 -25.70 -10.31
CA PRO A 75 -12.48 -26.49 -9.59
C PRO A 75 -11.14 -25.73 -9.58
N MET A 76 -10.51 -25.66 -8.41
CA MET A 76 -9.17 -25.07 -8.30
C MET A 76 -8.20 -25.93 -9.09
N ALA A 77 -7.19 -25.29 -9.69
CA ALA A 77 -6.05 -26.01 -10.23
C ALA A 77 -5.45 -26.94 -9.14
N PRO A 78 -5.06 -28.19 -9.48
CA PRO A 78 -4.62 -29.17 -8.50
C PRO A 78 -3.49 -28.66 -7.59
N ASP A 79 -2.53 -27.94 -8.15
CA ASP A 79 -1.37 -27.41 -7.43
C ASP A 79 -1.77 -26.39 -6.35
N VAL A 80 -2.71 -25.50 -6.69
CA VAL A 80 -3.21 -24.46 -5.77
C VAL A 80 -4.09 -25.09 -4.70
N ALA A 81 -4.87 -26.12 -5.06
CA ALA A 81 -5.67 -26.87 -4.11
C ALA A 81 -4.79 -27.60 -3.08
N MET A 82 -3.72 -28.26 -3.53
CA MET A 82 -2.75 -28.92 -2.64
C MET A 82 -2.08 -27.92 -1.69
N GLN A 83 -1.59 -26.80 -2.20
CA GLN A 83 -0.96 -25.76 -1.37
C GLN A 83 -1.93 -25.19 -0.33
N MET A 84 -3.21 -25.01 -0.69
CA MET A 84 -4.22 -24.56 0.25
C MET A 84 -4.55 -25.62 1.32
N GLN A 85 -4.53 -26.90 0.97
CA GLN A 85 -4.68 -28.00 1.92
C GLN A 85 -3.49 -28.10 2.88
N GLU A 86 -2.25 -28.02 2.37
CA GLU A 86 -1.03 -28.02 3.20
C GLU A 86 -1.03 -26.85 4.19
N THR A 87 -1.38 -25.64 3.72
CA THR A 87 -1.47 -24.47 4.60
C THR A 87 -2.58 -24.60 5.62
N ALA A 88 -3.73 -25.19 5.25
CA ALA A 88 -4.80 -25.49 6.20
C ALA A 88 -4.38 -26.52 7.25
N GLN A 89 -3.69 -27.60 6.85
CA GLN A 89 -3.13 -28.60 7.76
C GLN A 89 -2.09 -27.99 8.70
N ARG A 90 -1.16 -27.19 8.17
CA ARG A 90 -0.16 -26.47 8.99
C ARG A 90 -0.82 -25.55 10.02
N ARG A 91 -1.92 -24.88 9.66
CA ARG A 91 -2.71 -24.06 10.60
C ARG A 91 -3.42 -24.90 11.65
N LYS A 92 -4.00 -26.04 11.27
CA LYS A 92 -4.62 -26.97 12.23
C LYS A 92 -3.60 -27.47 13.24
N ASN A 93 -2.44 -27.92 12.79
CA ASN A 93 -1.36 -28.39 13.66
C ASN A 93 -0.86 -27.28 14.60
N LEU A 94 -0.79 -26.03 14.13
CA LEU A 94 -0.43 -24.88 14.98
C LEU A 94 -1.48 -24.62 16.08
N LYS A 95 -2.78 -24.74 15.74
CA LYS A 95 -3.89 -24.55 16.68
C LYS A 95 -3.95 -25.66 17.73
N GLU A 96 -3.74 -26.91 17.33
CA GLU A 96 -3.74 -28.05 18.25
C GLU A 96 -2.55 -28.00 19.22
N ASN A 97 -1.40 -27.48 18.77
CA ASN A 97 -0.22 -27.28 19.61
C ASN A 97 -0.30 -26.05 20.53
N SER A 98 -1.22 -25.10 20.28
CA SER A 98 -1.45 -23.96 21.17
C SER A 98 -2.58 -24.26 22.17
N LYS A 99 -2.24 -24.74 23.36
CA LYS A 99 -3.18 -24.80 24.50
C LYS A 99 -3.43 -23.38 25.04
N GLY A 100 -4.35 -22.64 24.43
CA GLY A 100 -4.70 -21.28 24.85
C GLY A 100 -5.99 -20.78 24.18
N GLN A 101 -6.76 -20.02 24.95
CA GLN A 101 -8.12 -19.49 24.69
C GLN A 101 -8.45 -19.27 23.20
N GLN A 102 -9.50 -19.93 22.72
CA GLN A 102 -10.02 -19.79 21.36
C GLN A 102 -10.56 -18.36 21.16
N THR A 103 -9.72 -17.46 20.66
CA THR A 103 -10.17 -16.16 20.17
C THR A 103 -10.76 -16.36 18.78
N TYR A 104 -11.96 -15.81 18.57
CA TYR A 104 -12.57 -15.81 17.25
C TYR A 104 -11.68 -14.99 16.29
N ASP A 105 -11.04 -15.68 15.36
CA ASP A 105 -10.24 -15.05 14.31
C ASP A 105 -11.16 -14.76 13.12
N ALA A 106 -11.61 -13.50 13.00
CA ALA A 106 -12.44 -13.03 11.90
C ALA A 106 -11.81 -13.29 10.52
N ALA A 107 -10.49 -13.49 10.43
CA ALA A 107 -9.83 -13.86 9.18
C ALA A 107 -10.08 -15.32 8.74
N GLN A 108 -10.61 -16.19 9.62
CA GLN A 108 -10.95 -17.57 9.24
C GLN A 108 -12.36 -17.71 8.69
N ASP A 109 -13.29 -16.85 9.11
CA ASP A 109 -14.69 -16.90 8.70
C ASP A 109 -14.84 -16.57 7.20
N PRO A 110 -15.40 -17.47 6.36
CA PRO A 110 -15.64 -17.21 4.94
C PRO A 110 -16.55 -16.02 4.67
N VAL A 111 -17.45 -15.67 5.59
CA VAL A 111 -18.41 -14.58 5.43
C VAL A 111 -17.77 -13.23 5.74
N LEU A 112 -16.94 -13.17 6.80
CA LEU A 112 -16.23 -11.95 7.18
C LEU A 112 -14.91 -11.75 6.43
N ASN A 113 -14.30 -12.82 5.92
CA ASN A 113 -13.07 -12.72 5.13
C ASN A 113 -13.38 -12.35 3.69
N GLU A 114 -13.30 -11.05 3.43
CA GLU A 114 -13.49 -10.45 2.10
C GLU A 114 -12.64 -11.12 1.01
N PHE A 115 -11.37 -11.41 1.29
CA PHE A 115 -10.48 -11.99 0.28
C PHE A 115 -10.92 -13.40 -0.16
N LYS A 116 -11.38 -14.22 0.79
CA LYS A 116 -11.92 -15.56 0.48
C LYS A 116 -13.23 -15.44 -0.31
N ARG A 117 -14.11 -14.52 0.10
CA ARG A 117 -15.40 -14.27 -0.56
C ARG A 117 -15.21 -13.80 -2.00
N GLU A 118 -14.37 -12.79 -2.23
CA GLU A 118 -14.04 -12.28 -3.57
C GLU A 118 -13.43 -13.37 -4.45
N ASN A 119 -12.57 -14.24 -3.91
CA ASN A 119 -12.00 -15.35 -4.67
C ASN A 119 -13.08 -16.37 -5.10
N LEU A 120 -14.04 -16.68 -4.22
CA LEU A 120 -15.15 -17.57 -4.55
C LEU A 120 -16.04 -16.98 -5.66
N ILE A 121 -16.40 -15.70 -5.55
CA ILE A 121 -17.18 -14.98 -6.57
C ILE A 121 -16.43 -14.99 -7.90
N HIS A 122 -15.14 -14.69 -7.88
CA HIS A 122 -14.29 -14.71 -9.07
C HIS A 122 -14.25 -16.09 -9.73
N ARG A 123 -14.13 -17.16 -8.95
CA ARG A 123 -14.12 -18.54 -9.46
C ARG A 123 -15.46 -19.00 -10.01
N GLN A 124 -16.56 -18.57 -9.40
CA GLN A 124 -17.90 -18.86 -9.93
C GLN A 124 -18.09 -18.14 -11.27
N ALA A 125 -17.71 -16.86 -11.36
CA ALA A 125 -17.73 -16.12 -12.62
C ALA A 125 -16.83 -16.79 -13.68
N GLN A 126 -15.65 -17.28 -13.30
CA GLN A 126 -14.76 -18.00 -14.22
C GLN A 126 -15.39 -19.28 -14.77
N ALA A 127 -16.07 -20.08 -13.93
CA ALA A 127 -16.81 -21.26 -14.38
C ALA A 127 -17.89 -20.89 -15.40
N ALA A 128 -18.71 -19.87 -15.10
CA ALA A 128 -19.74 -19.37 -16.00
C ALA A 128 -19.16 -18.94 -17.35
N VAL A 129 -18.04 -18.21 -17.35
CA VAL A 129 -17.39 -17.77 -18.59
C VAL A 129 -16.89 -18.96 -19.42
N LEU A 130 -16.28 -19.97 -18.79
CA LEU A 130 -15.79 -21.15 -19.51
C LEU A 130 -16.93 -21.95 -20.15
N GLU A 131 -18.02 -22.17 -19.42
CA GLU A 131 -19.20 -22.87 -19.93
C GLU A 131 -19.92 -22.06 -21.02
N GLY A 132 -20.12 -20.77 -20.78
CA GLY A 132 -20.80 -19.86 -21.70
C GLY A 132 -20.06 -19.69 -23.01
N ILE A 133 -18.73 -19.48 -22.97
CA ILE A 133 -17.92 -19.39 -24.19
C ILE A 133 -17.99 -20.69 -24.99
N LYS A 134 -18.00 -21.86 -24.33
CA LYS A 134 -18.14 -23.14 -25.03
C LYS A 134 -19.48 -23.20 -25.78
N LYS A 135 -20.60 -22.94 -25.10
CA LYS A 135 -21.93 -22.94 -25.71
C LYS A 135 -22.06 -21.91 -26.85
N LEU A 136 -21.50 -20.71 -26.70
CA LEU A 136 -21.51 -19.69 -27.76
C LEU A 136 -20.70 -20.09 -28.99
N LYS A 137 -19.56 -20.77 -28.78
CA LYS A 137 -18.76 -21.33 -29.88
C LYS A 137 -19.48 -22.45 -30.62
N ASP A 138 -20.19 -23.31 -29.90
CA ASP A 138 -20.99 -24.39 -30.50
C ASP A 138 -22.11 -23.81 -31.39
N LEU A 139 -22.62 -22.61 -31.06
CA LEU A 139 -23.58 -21.84 -31.86
C LEU A 139 -22.93 -21.00 -32.98
N GLY A 140 -21.59 -21.00 -33.09
CA GLY A 140 -20.86 -20.23 -34.13
C GLY A 140 -20.77 -18.72 -33.88
N ILE A 141 -21.02 -18.25 -32.65
CA ILE A 141 -21.06 -16.82 -32.33
C ILE A 141 -19.66 -16.31 -31.93
N PRO A 142 -19.15 -15.22 -32.53
CA PRO A 142 -17.86 -14.65 -32.17
C PRO A 142 -17.91 -14.00 -30.78
N THR A 143 -17.09 -14.49 -29.84
CA THR A 143 -17.09 -14.01 -28.45
C THR A 143 -15.99 -13.00 -28.12
N ARG A 144 -14.94 -12.90 -28.96
CA ARG A 144 -13.78 -12.03 -28.71
C ARG A 144 -14.03 -10.67 -29.35
N ARG A 145 -13.93 -9.59 -28.55
CA ARG A 145 -13.88 -8.22 -29.06
C ARG A 145 -12.61 -8.00 -29.89
N PRO A 146 -12.70 -7.61 -31.17
CA PRO A 146 -11.54 -7.22 -31.96
C PRO A 146 -10.89 -5.94 -31.43
N ASP A 147 -9.57 -5.83 -31.53
CA ASP A 147 -8.84 -4.65 -31.04
C ASP A 147 -9.11 -3.38 -31.88
N ASP A 148 -9.47 -3.57 -33.15
CA ASP A 148 -9.81 -2.49 -34.11
C ASP A 148 -11.29 -2.08 -34.09
N TYR A 149 -12.09 -2.67 -33.19
CA TYR A 149 -13.51 -2.32 -33.04
C TYR A 149 -13.71 -1.27 -31.96
N PHE A 150 -13.73 0.01 -32.35
CA PHE A 150 -13.93 1.16 -31.47
C PHE A 150 -15.42 1.49 -31.31
N ALA A 151 -16.00 1.01 -30.21
CA ALA A 151 -17.35 1.34 -29.77
C ALA A 151 -17.28 1.97 -28.37
N GLU A 152 -18.39 2.59 -27.94
CA GLU A 152 -18.48 3.15 -26.59
C GLU A 152 -18.30 2.04 -25.53
N MET A 153 -17.38 2.27 -24.61
CA MET A 153 -17.07 1.35 -23.50
C MET A 153 -17.72 1.87 -22.22
N ALA A 154 -18.03 0.98 -21.28
CA ALA A 154 -18.65 1.34 -19.99
C ALA A 154 -17.89 2.38 -19.15
N LYS A 155 -16.60 2.60 -19.43
CA LYS A 155 -15.77 3.64 -18.81
C LYS A 155 -15.00 4.39 -19.90
N THR A 156 -14.91 5.71 -19.75
CA THR A 156 -14.17 6.55 -20.69
C THR A 156 -12.67 6.29 -20.65
N ASP A 157 -12.00 6.51 -21.78
CA ASP A 157 -10.55 6.34 -21.88
C ASP A 157 -9.79 7.28 -20.96
N GLU A 158 -10.28 8.50 -20.76
CA GLU A 158 -9.69 9.45 -19.81
C GLU A 158 -9.69 8.89 -18.37
N HIS A 159 -10.80 8.25 -17.96
CA HIS A 159 -10.86 7.56 -16.66
C HIS A 159 -9.85 6.42 -16.60
N MET A 160 -9.78 5.57 -17.62
CA MET A 160 -8.84 4.44 -17.66
C MET A 160 -7.37 4.90 -17.68
N GLN A 161 -7.04 6.02 -18.31
CA GLN A 161 -5.72 6.62 -18.24
C GLN A 161 -5.36 7.07 -16.81
N LYS A 162 -6.32 7.64 -16.05
CA LYS A 162 -6.11 7.98 -14.62
C LYS A 162 -5.84 6.72 -13.80
N VAL A 163 -6.59 5.64 -14.03
CA VAL A 163 -6.37 4.34 -13.35
C VAL A 163 -4.98 3.78 -13.68
N ARG A 164 -4.57 3.77 -14.96
CA ARG A 164 -3.23 3.31 -15.38
C ARG A 164 -2.11 4.12 -14.73
N LYS A 165 -2.23 5.46 -14.69
CA LYS A 165 -1.26 6.34 -14.02
C LYS A 165 -1.09 5.98 -12.54
N ASN A 166 -2.21 5.73 -11.84
CA ASN A 166 -2.18 5.34 -10.43
C ASN A 166 -1.54 3.96 -10.21
N LEU A 167 -1.82 3.00 -11.10
CA LEU A 167 -1.21 1.67 -11.04
C LEU A 167 0.31 1.73 -11.22
N MET A 168 0.76 2.46 -12.25
CA MET A 168 2.19 2.67 -12.51
C MET A 168 2.89 3.39 -11.34
N ALA A 169 2.22 4.38 -10.73
CA ALA A 169 2.74 5.07 -9.55
C ALA A 169 2.91 4.12 -8.35
N LYS A 170 1.94 3.24 -8.10
CA LYS A 170 2.02 2.22 -7.03
C LYS A 170 3.15 1.22 -7.28
N GLN A 171 3.27 0.71 -8.50
CA GLN A 171 4.34 -0.21 -8.87
C GLN A 171 5.73 0.44 -8.71
N ALA A 172 5.87 1.70 -9.15
CA ALA A 172 7.11 2.45 -8.98
C ALA A 172 7.43 2.72 -7.49
N ALA A 173 6.43 2.97 -6.65
CA ALA A 173 6.61 3.13 -5.20
C ALA A 173 7.08 1.83 -4.52
N GLN A 174 6.50 0.69 -4.89
CA GLN A 174 6.89 -0.63 -4.40
C GLN A 174 8.33 -0.97 -4.83
N ALA A 175 8.64 -0.84 -6.12
CA ALA A 175 9.98 -1.08 -6.65
C ALA A 175 11.05 -0.18 -5.99
N ARG A 176 10.72 1.09 -5.68
CA ARG A 176 11.63 1.96 -4.93
C ARG A 176 11.85 1.47 -3.51
N THR A 177 10.80 1.03 -2.82
CA THR A 177 10.90 0.51 -1.46
C THR A 177 11.77 -0.75 -1.41
N GLU A 178 11.58 -1.65 -2.37
CA GLU A 178 12.39 -2.87 -2.50
C GLU A 178 13.85 -2.55 -2.82
N LYS A 179 14.13 -1.65 -3.77
CA LYS A 179 15.49 -1.18 -4.07
C LYS A 179 16.16 -0.58 -2.83
N VAL A 180 15.43 0.22 -2.05
CA VAL A 180 15.96 0.80 -0.80
C VAL A 180 16.26 -0.30 0.24
N ARG A 181 15.42 -1.33 0.35
CA ARG A 181 15.68 -2.49 1.22
C ARG A 181 16.94 -3.24 0.77
N GLN A 182 17.07 -3.56 -0.51
CA GLN A 182 18.24 -4.21 -1.09
C GLN A 182 19.53 -3.40 -0.84
N LEU A 183 19.50 -2.09 -1.06
CA LEU A 183 20.65 -1.21 -0.79
C LEU A 183 21.03 -1.18 0.70
N ARG A 184 20.06 -1.24 1.61
CA ARG A 184 20.33 -1.32 3.05
C ARG A 184 21.00 -2.65 3.42
N ASP A 185 20.53 -3.75 2.87
CA ASP A 185 21.07 -5.08 3.16
C ASP A 185 22.47 -5.26 2.54
N GLN A 186 22.68 -4.78 1.32
CA GLN A 186 24.02 -4.70 0.71
C GLN A 186 24.99 -3.89 1.58
N LYS A 187 24.58 -2.74 2.13
CA LYS A 187 25.42 -1.95 3.05
C LYS A 187 25.73 -2.67 4.35
N LYS A 188 24.80 -3.46 4.89
CA LYS A 188 25.04 -4.28 6.10
C LYS A 188 26.05 -5.39 5.82
N ILE A 189 25.88 -6.10 4.70
CA ILE A 189 26.78 -7.18 4.28
C ILE A 189 28.17 -6.61 4.00
N ALA A 190 28.27 -5.51 3.25
CA ALA A 190 29.56 -4.88 2.96
C ALA A 190 30.34 -4.50 4.23
N LYS A 191 29.64 -4.02 5.27
CA LYS A 191 30.27 -3.72 6.58
C LYS A 191 30.80 -4.99 7.26
N ARG A 192 30.03 -6.09 7.27
CA ARG A 192 30.46 -7.37 7.84
C ARG A 192 31.65 -7.95 7.08
N VAL A 193 31.59 -7.95 5.76
CA VAL A 193 32.69 -8.40 4.90
C VAL A 193 33.96 -7.60 5.16
N GLN A 194 33.85 -6.28 5.35
CA GLN A 194 35.00 -5.44 5.67
C GLN A 194 35.61 -5.77 7.05
N THR A 195 34.78 -6.04 8.07
CA THR A 195 35.27 -6.44 9.39
C THR A 195 35.90 -7.82 9.36
N ASP A 196 35.27 -8.78 8.68
CA ASP A 196 35.74 -10.16 8.56
C ASP A 196 37.04 -10.24 7.78
N ALA A 197 37.18 -9.46 6.70
CA ALA A 197 38.42 -9.34 5.96
C ALA A 197 39.56 -8.78 6.82
N ARG A 198 39.27 -7.79 7.68
CA ARG A 198 40.27 -7.22 8.60
C ARG A 198 40.66 -8.21 9.70
N LEU A 199 39.69 -8.95 10.24
CA LEU A 199 39.95 -10.01 11.23
C LEU A 199 40.76 -11.15 10.62
N LYS A 200 40.42 -11.59 9.41
CA LYS A 200 41.18 -12.60 8.65
C LYS A 200 42.61 -12.14 8.41
N GLN A 201 42.82 -10.92 7.90
CA GLN A 201 44.17 -10.36 7.72
C GLN A 201 44.97 -10.29 9.02
N ALA A 202 44.33 -10.01 10.16
CA ALA A 202 45.01 -9.99 11.46
C ALA A 202 45.35 -11.41 11.95
N ALA A 203 44.46 -12.38 11.73
CA ALA A 203 44.68 -13.79 12.03
C ALA A 203 45.82 -14.35 11.17
N ASP A 204 45.79 -14.13 9.85
CA ASP A 204 46.84 -14.54 8.91
C ASP A 204 48.21 -13.95 9.31
N LYS A 205 48.25 -12.67 9.71
CA LYS A 205 49.48 -12.04 10.24
C LYS A 205 49.96 -12.66 11.55
N LYS A 206 49.04 -13.00 12.46
CA LYS A 206 49.38 -13.63 13.74
C LYS A 206 49.92 -15.03 13.53
N GLU A 207 49.28 -15.81 12.65
CA GLU A 207 49.71 -17.15 12.27
C GLU A 207 51.09 -17.12 11.61
N MET A 208 51.30 -16.21 10.65
CA MET A 208 52.60 -15.97 10.03
C MET A 208 53.67 -15.64 11.08
N LEU A 209 53.40 -14.72 12.01
CA LEU A 209 54.36 -14.38 13.08
C LEU A 209 54.63 -15.56 14.02
N GLU A 210 53.64 -16.40 14.28
CA GLU A 210 53.81 -17.61 15.08
C GLU A 210 54.67 -18.65 14.36
N GLN A 211 54.44 -18.87 13.06
CA GLN A 211 55.25 -19.74 12.21
C GLN A 211 56.72 -19.24 12.17
N LEU A 212 56.94 -17.93 11.96
CA LEU A 212 58.28 -17.32 12.05
C LEU A 212 58.94 -17.53 13.43
N LYS A 213 58.18 -17.39 14.52
CA LYS A 213 58.70 -17.65 15.88
C LYS A 213 59.04 -19.13 16.10
N ARG A 214 58.29 -20.07 15.51
CA ARG A 214 58.58 -21.51 15.58
C ARG A 214 59.85 -21.87 14.82
N VAL A 215 60.03 -21.30 13.61
CA VAL A 215 61.27 -21.45 12.82
C VAL A 215 62.47 -20.84 13.55
N ARG A 216 62.36 -19.61 14.07
CA ARG A 216 63.43 -18.95 14.84
C ARG A 216 63.85 -19.74 16.09
N LYS A 217 62.91 -20.46 16.72
CA LYS A 217 63.18 -21.33 17.88
C LYS A 217 63.67 -22.73 17.50
N GLY A 218 63.91 -23.02 16.22
CA GLY A 218 64.44 -24.30 15.74
C GLY A 218 63.46 -25.47 15.82
N LYS A 219 62.15 -25.23 16.03
CA LYS A 219 61.14 -26.28 16.18
C LYS A 219 60.53 -26.74 14.85
N SER A 220 60.82 -26.05 13.75
CA SER A 220 60.41 -26.40 12.39
C SER A 220 61.45 -25.85 11.40
N SER A 221 61.89 -26.67 10.45
CA SER A 221 62.79 -26.30 9.35
C SER A 221 62.05 -26.03 8.03
N ASP A 222 60.72 -26.18 8.02
CA ASP A 222 59.92 -26.06 6.80
C ASP A 222 59.59 -24.58 6.51
N LEU A 223 60.21 -24.06 5.45
CA LEU A 223 60.07 -22.67 4.96
C LEU A 223 58.96 -22.53 3.90
N GLY A 224 58.17 -23.58 3.65
CA GLY A 224 57.13 -23.60 2.61
C GLY A 224 56.08 -22.48 2.68
N PHE A 225 55.80 -21.93 3.87
CA PHE A 225 54.84 -20.84 4.05
C PHE A 225 55.23 -19.54 3.31
N LEU A 226 56.53 -19.34 3.01
CA LEU A 226 57.02 -18.16 2.30
C LEU A 226 56.75 -18.22 0.79
N ASP A 227 56.55 -19.42 0.23
CA ASP A 227 56.46 -19.64 -1.22
C ASP A 227 55.02 -19.58 -1.76
N ASP A 228 54.02 -19.79 -0.90
CA ASP A 228 52.60 -19.67 -1.26
C ASP A 228 52.19 -18.26 -1.75
N ASN A 229 52.98 -17.22 -1.43
CA ASN A 229 52.79 -15.85 -1.94
C ASN A 229 53.66 -15.50 -3.16
N LYS A 230 54.56 -16.39 -3.61
CA LYS A 230 55.36 -16.20 -4.85
C LYS A 230 54.77 -16.93 -6.07
N GLY A 231 53.81 -17.82 -5.87
CA GLY A 231 53.21 -18.65 -6.93
C GLY A 231 52.22 -17.96 -7.88
N SER A 232 51.69 -16.76 -7.58
CA SER A 232 50.64 -16.13 -8.41
C SER A 232 51.10 -14.92 -9.24
N ASN A 233 52.37 -14.86 -9.64
CA ASN A 233 52.87 -13.78 -10.49
C ASN A 233 53.81 -14.27 -11.62
N LYS A 234 53.46 -15.42 -12.22
CA LYS A 234 54.06 -15.91 -13.47
C LYS A 234 52.97 -16.02 -14.54
N GLY A 235 52.57 -14.87 -15.08
CA GLY A 235 51.58 -14.79 -16.16
C GLY A 235 51.66 -13.44 -16.87
N ASN A 236 52.40 -13.39 -17.97
CA ASN A 236 52.42 -12.33 -18.98
C ASN A 236 52.89 -10.92 -18.58
N ASN A 237 54.19 -10.78 -18.34
CA ASN A 237 54.90 -9.55 -18.70
C ASN A 237 55.42 -9.66 -20.14
N ASN A 238 54.53 -9.46 -21.11
CA ASN A 238 54.94 -9.08 -22.46
C ASN A 238 53.80 -8.30 -23.13
N LYS A 239 53.67 -7.02 -22.77
CA LYS A 239 53.07 -5.98 -23.61
C LYS A 239 53.58 -4.63 -23.16
N GLY A 240 54.10 -3.87 -24.12
CA GLY A 240 54.94 -2.69 -23.96
C GLY A 240 54.46 -1.71 -22.90
N LYS A 241 55.39 -1.35 -22.01
CA LYS A 241 55.32 -0.13 -21.22
C LYS A 241 55.47 1.07 -22.17
N GLY A 242 54.37 1.51 -22.76
CA GLY A 242 54.17 2.93 -23.05
C GLY A 242 54.03 3.69 -21.72
N PRO A 243 54.39 4.99 -21.64
CA PRO A 243 54.38 5.73 -20.39
C PRO A 243 52.93 5.91 -19.93
N HIS A 244 52.50 5.12 -18.95
CA HIS A 244 51.16 5.20 -18.37
C HIS A 244 51.08 6.39 -17.41
N ASN A 245 51.18 7.60 -17.94
CA ASN A 245 50.75 8.83 -17.29
C ASN A 245 49.22 8.81 -17.23
N LYS A 246 48.63 8.07 -16.27
CA LYS A 246 47.21 8.23 -15.94
C LYS A 246 47.04 9.62 -15.32
N VAL A 247 46.76 10.60 -16.19
CA VAL A 247 46.46 11.97 -15.81
C VAL A 247 45.31 11.92 -14.79
N ASN A 248 45.60 12.41 -13.58
CA ASN A 248 44.63 12.52 -12.51
C ASN A 248 43.37 13.22 -13.05
N LYS A 249 42.22 12.55 -13.13
CA LYS A 249 40.98 13.09 -13.71
C LYS A 249 40.59 14.44 -13.08
N ARG A 250 40.94 14.67 -11.80
CA ARG A 250 40.78 15.97 -11.13
C ARG A 250 41.70 17.06 -11.70
N ARG A 251 42.92 16.72 -12.10
CA ARG A 251 43.86 17.65 -12.75
C ARG A 251 43.47 17.92 -14.21
N ALA A 252 42.96 16.91 -14.93
CA ALA A 252 42.43 17.10 -16.28
C ALA A 252 41.24 18.09 -16.30
N MET A 253 40.26 17.91 -15.40
CA MET A 253 39.11 18.83 -15.26
C MET A 253 39.54 20.25 -14.84
N LYS A 254 40.55 20.37 -13.98
CA LYS A 254 41.13 21.69 -13.61
C LYS A 254 41.86 22.33 -14.78
N ASN A 255 42.55 21.57 -15.61
CA ASN A 255 43.21 22.10 -16.81
C ASN A 255 42.19 22.51 -17.87
N GLU A 256 41.10 21.74 -18.03
CA GLU A 256 39.99 22.09 -18.92
C GLU A 256 39.33 23.41 -18.47
N LYS A 257 39.01 23.54 -17.17
CA LYS A 257 38.38 24.75 -16.61
C LYS A 257 39.34 25.94 -16.49
N PHE A 258 40.57 25.72 -16.01
CA PHE A 258 41.53 26.78 -15.64
C PHE A 258 42.91 26.73 -16.31
N GLY A 259 43.26 25.67 -17.02
CA GLY A 259 44.54 25.54 -17.73
C GLY A 259 44.75 26.53 -18.89
N PHE A 260 46.02 26.81 -19.19
CA PHE A 260 46.45 27.70 -20.27
C PHE A 260 46.69 26.85 -21.53
N GLY A 261 45.78 26.87 -22.51
CA GLY A 261 46.01 26.09 -23.75
C GLY A 261 44.83 25.91 -24.71
N GLY A 262 43.73 26.66 -24.60
CA GLY A 262 42.60 26.54 -25.52
C GLY A 262 41.67 27.75 -25.50
N LYS A 263 40.78 27.88 -26.50
CA LYS A 263 39.79 28.97 -26.59
C LYS A 263 38.81 28.90 -25.41
N LYS A 264 39.04 29.70 -24.36
CA LYS A 264 38.17 29.81 -23.17
C LYS A 264 37.15 30.95 -23.23
N LYS A 265 37.18 31.73 -24.32
CA LYS A 265 36.31 32.89 -24.54
C LYS A 265 34.87 32.40 -24.66
N GLY A 266 34.07 32.64 -23.62
CA GLY A 266 32.65 32.25 -23.56
C GLY A 266 32.29 31.14 -22.57
N SER A 267 33.28 30.38 -22.05
CA SER A 267 33.04 29.34 -21.03
C SER A 267 32.56 29.86 -19.66
N LYS A 268 32.65 31.18 -19.46
CA LYS A 268 32.15 31.91 -18.28
C LYS A 268 30.87 32.70 -18.55
N LEU A 269 30.31 32.63 -19.76
CA LEU A 269 29.04 33.29 -20.08
C LEU A 269 27.89 32.41 -19.59
N ASN A 270 26.89 33.04 -18.98
CA ASN A 270 25.67 32.35 -18.58
C ASN A 270 24.88 31.98 -19.84
N THR A 271 24.70 30.69 -20.09
CA THR A 271 23.75 30.20 -21.10
C THR A 271 22.35 30.17 -20.51
N ARG A 272 21.32 30.26 -21.38
CA ARG A 272 19.90 30.18 -20.99
C ARG A 272 19.57 28.94 -20.14
N ASP A 273 20.31 27.84 -20.36
CA ASP A 273 20.17 26.61 -19.59
C ASP A 273 20.81 26.75 -18.19
N SER A 274 21.91 27.49 -18.06
CA SER A 274 22.59 27.72 -16.76
C SER A 274 21.86 28.69 -15.83
N SER A 275 20.99 29.56 -16.36
CA SER A 275 20.22 30.52 -15.55
C SER A 275 18.99 29.91 -14.87
N ASN A 276 18.49 28.77 -15.38
CA ASN A 276 17.29 28.10 -14.84
C ASN A 276 17.61 26.89 -13.95
N THR A 277 18.87 26.48 -13.84
CA THR A 277 19.27 25.31 -13.02
C THR A 277 19.83 25.75 -11.66
N TYR A 278 19.06 25.57 -10.58
CA TYR A 278 19.49 25.80 -9.20
C TYR A 278 20.32 24.65 -8.61
N GLU A 279 20.83 23.74 -9.44
CA GLU A 279 21.39 22.44 -9.03
C GLU A 279 22.86 22.52 -8.55
N GLY A 280 23.51 23.69 -8.71
CA GLY A 280 24.87 23.95 -8.26
C GLY A 280 25.01 24.45 -6.81
N PHE A 281 23.92 24.79 -6.12
CA PHE A 281 23.97 25.21 -4.72
C PHE A 281 23.83 23.99 -3.81
N ASN A 282 24.96 23.36 -3.48
CA ASN A 282 25.05 22.38 -2.39
C ASN A 282 24.81 23.09 -1.04
N GLY A 283 23.55 23.41 -0.75
CA GLY A 283 23.06 23.83 0.56
C GLY A 283 22.94 22.64 1.49
N ALA A 284 24.06 21.99 1.84
CA ALA A 284 24.09 21.00 2.93
C ALA A 284 23.90 21.64 4.32
N SER A 285 23.67 22.95 4.40
CA SER A 285 23.16 23.61 5.59
C SER A 285 22.14 24.67 5.20
N THR A 286 20.99 24.63 5.85
CA THR A 286 19.89 25.61 5.87
C THR A 286 18.65 25.30 5.01
N LYS A 287 17.57 25.06 5.78
CA LYS A 287 16.15 25.39 5.54
C LYS A 287 15.33 24.38 4.72
N LYS A 288 14.55 23.61 5.48
CA LYS A 288 13.23 23.11 5.09
C LYS A 288 12.43 24.24 4.40
N PRO A 289 11.75 23.99 3.27
CA PRO A 289 10.71 24.90 2.82
C PRO A 289 9.46 24.67 3.67
N ASN A 290 9.22 25.60 4.60
CA ASN A 290 7.86 25.90 5.03
C ASN A 290 7.14 26.50 3.82
N ASN A 291 6.14 25.78 3.32
CA ASN A 291 5.29 26.24 2.25
C ASN A 291 4.20 27.15 2.84
N PHE A 292 4.07 28.39 2.34
CA PHE A 292 2.89 29.21 2.57
C PHE A 292 2.50 29.95 1.30
N LYS A 293 1.25 29.68 0.87
CA LYS A 293 0.23 30.50 0.15
C LYS A 293 -0.40 29.66 -0.97
N THR A 294 -1.72 29.47 -1.07
CA THR A 294 -2.87 30.31 -0.67
C THR A 294 -4.18 29.49 -0.48
N LYS A 295 -5.01 29.80 0.53
CA LYS A 295 -6.37 30.42 0.38
C LYS A 295 -7.14 30.45 1.74
N SER A 296 -7.84 31.58 1.92
CA SER A 296 -8.90 31.96 2.90
C SER A 296 -8.61 32.09 4.42
N PHE A 297 -8.55 33.35 4.85
CA PHE A 297 -9.22 33.96 6.03
C PHE A 297 -9.64 33.08 7.21
N LYS A 298 -9.06 33.33 8.40
CA LYS A 298 -9.75 33.93 9.57
C LYS A 298 -8.75 34.26 10.69
N VAL A 299 -8.98 35.41 11.30
CA VAL A 299 -8.25 36.01 12.41
C VAL A 299 -8.42 35.17 13.68
N ASN A 300 -7.33 34.79 14.36
CA ASN A 300 -7.28 34.92 15.81
C ASN A 300 -5.87 34.80 16.40
N ASN A 301 -5.59 35.78 17.25
CA ASN A 301 -4.36 35.98 18.01
C ASN A 301 -4.27 34.94 19.13
N LYS A 302 -3.20 34.13 19.20
CA LYS A 302 -2.72 33.52 20.45
C LYS A 302 -1.27 33.06 20.32
N LYS A 303 -0.42 33.70 21.13
CA LYS A 303 1.00 33.39 21.36
C LYS A 303 1.19 31.89 21.69
N HIS A 304 2.04 31.20 20.94
CA HIS A 304 2.66 29.96 21.41
C HIS A 304 4.18 30.07 21.44
N GLN A 305 4.66 30.23 22.67
CA GLN A 305 6.02 30.05 23.16
C GLN A 305 6.59 28.70 22.67
N LYS A 306 7.81 28.71 22.11
CA LYS A 306 8.59 27.49 21.86
C LYS A 306 9.29 27.09 23.17
N ASN A 307 8.91 25.98 23.77
CA ASN A 307 9.67 25.39 24.88
C ASN A 307 11.08 24.96 24.41
N PRO A 308 12.16 25.38 25.09
CA PRO A 308 13.51 24.90 24.78
C PRO A 308 13.71 23.46 25.24
N ARG A 309 14.48 22.70 24.47
CA ARG A 309 14.81 21.28 24.73
C ARG A 309 15.49 21.11 26.10
N PRO A 310 15.10 20.12 26.92
CA PRO A 310 15.72 19.88 28.21
C PRO A 310 17.17 19.40 28.05
N GLY A 311 18.08 20.05 28.78
CA GLY A 311 19.53 19.78 28.76
C GLY A 311 19.91 18.38 29.26
N LYS A 312 21.16 18.00 29.00
CA LYS A 312 21.73 16.65 29.17
C LYS A 312 21.49 15.98 30.54
N SER A 313 21.31 16.75 31.62
CA SER A 313 21.05 16.18 32.96
C SER A 313 19.66 15.54 33.09
N LYS A 314 18.63 16.08 32.41
CA LYS A 314 17.25 15.55 32.48
C LYS A 314 17.00 14.29 31.63
N ARG A 315 17.96 13.85 30.81
CA ARG A 315 17.86 12.60 30.02
C ARG A 315 18.25 11.34 30.80
N LYS A 316 18.94 11.45 31.94
CA LYS A 316 19.35 10.29 32.73
C LYS A 316 18.23 9.68 33.58
N ASN A 317 17.19 10.45 33.93
CA ASN A 317 16.10 9.97 34.79
C ASN A 317 14.92 9.32 34.03
N ALA A 318 14.98 9.24 32.69
CA ALA A 318 13.94 8.59 31.87
C ALA A 318 14.30 7.13 31.49
N LYS A 319 15.31 6.56 32.14
CA LYS A 319 15.61 5.12 32.10
C LYS A 319 15.64 4.57 33.52
N ARG A 320 14.46 4.44 34.10
CA ARG A 320 14.09 3.37 35.02
C ARG A 320 12.67 2.98 34.65
#